data_AF-A0A4Q3RM77-F1
#
_entry.id   AF-A0A4Q3RM77-F1
#
_cell.length_a   1.000
_cell.length_b   1.000
_cell.length_c   1.000
_cell.angle_alpha   90.00
_cell.angle_beta   90.00
_cell.angle_gamma   90.00
#
_symmetry.space_group_name_H-M   'P 1'
#
loop_
_entity.id
_entity.type
_entity.pdbx_description
1 polymer ?
#
loop_
_entity_poly.entity_id
_entity_poly.type
_entity_poly.pdbx_seq_one_letter_code
_entity_poly.pdbx_strand_id
1 'polypeptide(L)'
;AAIGGKNGIDVGLYKNMVGMINQPQFLLYDVALLKTLPDNEWRNGFAEVIKHAAILDAPLFKELEKQGLSFYRKNKASLQKLIPDQ
;
A
#
# COMPACT_ATOMS: atom_id res chain seq x y z
N ALA A 1 -3.06 -2.76 4.17
CA ALA A 1 -4.34 -3.18 4.79
C ALA A 1 -4.90 -4.45 4.18
N ALA A 2 -4.86 -4.62 2.85
CA ALA A 2 -5.49 -5.74 2.15
C ALA A 2 -4.96 -7.15 2.54
N ILE A 3 -3.71 -7.25 3.00
CA ILE A 3 -3.06 -8.53 3.38
C ILE A 3 -2.99 -8.64 4.91
N GLY A 4 -3.30 -9.84 5.44
CA GLY A 4 -3.15 -10.19 6.86
C GLY A 4 -4.47 -10.37 7.63
N GLY A 5 -5.61 -10.02 7.04
CA GLY A 5 -6.95 -10.30 7.60
C GLY A 5 -7.31 -9.56 8.89
N LYS A 6 -6.50 -8.57 9.32
CA LYS A 6 -6.74 -7.79 10.53
C LYS A 6 -7.89 -6.79 10.31
N ASN A 7 -8.99 -6.99 11.02
CA ASN A 7 -10.11 -6.04 11.07
C ASN A 7 -10.25 -5.53 12.51
N GLY A 8 -10.49 -4.23 12.70
CA GLY A 8 -10.63 -3.65 14.03
C GLY A 8 -11.33 -2.30 14.00
N ILE A 9 -11.87 -1.91 15.16
CA ILE A 9 -12.50 -0.62 15.43
C ILE A 9 -11.85 0.06 16.63
N ASP A 10 -11.97 1.39 16.67
CA ASP A 10 -11.50 2.21 17.78
C ASP A 10 -12.51 2.15 18.95
N VAL A 11 -12.00 2.21 20.18
CA VAL A 11 -12.81 2.28 21.41
C VAL A 11 -12.36 3.48 22.22
N GLY A 12 -13.16 4.54 22.22
CA GLY A 12 -12.79 5.82 22.84
C GLY A 12 -11.51 6.39 22.22
N LEU A 13 -10.47 6.56 23.04
CA LEU A 13 -9.16 7.07 22.60
C LEU A 13 -8.20 5.97 22.10
N TYR A 14 -8.59 4.70 22.19
CA TYR A 14 -7.72 3.57 21.87
C TYR A 14 -8.01 3.05 20.46
N LYS A 15 -6.98 3.02 19.62
CA LYS A 15 -7.10 2.61 18.22
C LYS A 15 -7.12 1.09 18.06
N ASN A 16 -7.99 0.59 17.19
CA ASN A 16 -8.07 -0.83 16.79
C ASN A 16 -8.15 -1.86 17.95
N MET A 17 -8.84 -1.53 19.05
CA MET A 17 -8.86 -2.36 20.26
C MET A 17 -9.75 -3.60 20.15
N VAL A 18 -10.84 -3.53 19.38
CA VAL A 18 -11.81 -4.63 19.24
C VAL A 18 -11.89 -5.02 17.78
N GLY A 19 -11.79 -6.31 17.48
CA GLY A 19 -11.66 -6.77 16.11
C GLY A 19 -11.55 -8.28 15.95
N MET A 20 -11.30 -8.72 14.71
CA MET A 20 -11.15 -10.13 14.33
C MET A 20 -10.07 -10.29 13.24
N ILE A 21 -9.42 -11.45 13.24
CA ILE A 21 -8.60 -11.90 12.11
C ILE A 21 -9.49 -12.74 11.18
N ASN A 22 -9.88 -12.19 10.03
CA ASN A 22 -10.71 -12.87 9.05
C ASN A 22 -10.18 -12.59 7.63
N GLN A 23 -9.92 -13.63 6.86
CA GLN A 23 -9.38 -13.50 5.50
C GLN A 23 -10.51 -13.25 4.49
N PRO A 24 -10.33 -12.32 3.54
CA PRO A 24 -11.30 -12.12 2.47
C PRO A 24 -11.27 -13.29 1.48
N GLN A 25 -12.37 -13.50 0.75
CA GLN A 25 -12.43 -14.50 -0.32
C GLN A 25 -11.58 -14.12 -1.53
N PHE A 26 -11.44 -12.83 -1.81
CA PHE A 26 -10.59 -12.30 -2.87
C PHE A 26 -10.18 -10.85 -2.56
N LEU A 27 -9.18 -10.37 -3.29
CA LEU A 27 -8.74 -8.97 -3.27
C LEU A 27 -8.85 -8.40 -4.68
N LEU A 28 -9.44 -7.22 -4.82
CA LEU A 28 -9.55 -6.50 -6.08
C LEU A 28 -8.80 -5.17 -5.99
N TYR A 29 -7.83 -4.98 -6.88
CA TYR A 29 -7.04 -3.77 -6.97
C TYR A 29 -7.31 -3.04 -8.28
N ASP A 30 -8.19 -2.03 -8.26
CA ASP A 30 -8.42 -1.17 -9.42
C ASP A 30 -7.56 0.09 -9.36
N VAL A 31 -6.46 0.08 -10.13
CA VAL A 31 -5.54 1.23 -10.23
C VAL A 31 -6.18 2.47 -10.86
N ALA A 32 -7.34 2.36 -11.51
CA ALA A 32 -8.04 3.53 -12.04
C ALA A 32 -8.57 4.44 -10.92
N LEU A 33 -8.90 3.88 -9.75
CA LEU A 33 -9.37 4.64 -8.59
C LEU A 33 -8.29 5.58 -8.03
N LEU A 34 -7.02 5.29 -8.27
CA LEU A 34 -5.90 6.13 -7.84
C LEU A 34 -5.86 7.49 -8.54
N LYS A 35 -6.59 7.66 -9.66
CA LYS A 35 -6.67 8.93 -10.40
C LYS A 35 -7.30 10.06 -9.60
N THR A 36 -8.21 9.74 -8.68
CA THR A 36 -8.93 10.73 -7.85
C THR A 36 -8.38 10.78 -6.43
N LEU A 37 -7.34 10.01 -6.11
CA LEU A 37 -6.78 9.93 -4.77
C LEU A 37 -6.04 11.25 -4.42
N PRO A 38 -6.31 11.87 -3.25
CA PRO A 38 -5.61 13.08 -2.83
C PRO A 38 -4.09 12.91 -2.75
N ASP A 39 -3.37 14.00 -2.94
CA ASP A 39 -1.91 13.99 -3.04
C ASP A 39 -1.22 13.48 -1.77
N ASN A 40 -1.79 13.79 -0.60
CA ASN A 40 -1.29 13.32 0.69
C ASN A 40 -1.47 11.80 0.86
N GLU A 41 -2.59 11.23 0.41
CA GLU A 41 -2.85 9.80 0.55
C GLU A 41 -1.95 8.96 -0.35
N TRP A 42 -1.59 9.49 -1.53
CA TRP A 42 -0.54 8.91 -2.34
C TRP A 42 0.81 8.86 -1.62
N ARG A 43 1.20 9.94 -0.91
CA ARG A 43 2.45 9.98 -0.15
C ARG A 43 2.42 8.99 1.02
N ASN A 44 1.29 8.92 1.73
CA ASN A 44 1.08 7.96 2.81
C ASN A 44 1.22 6.52 2.30
N GLY A 45 0.55 6.18 1.19
CA GLY A 45 0.66 4.85 0.59
C GLY A 45 2.06 4.54 0.08
N PHE A 46 2.75 5.50 -0.55
CA PHE A 46 4.10 5.30 -1.06
C PHE A 46 5.14 5.13 0.07
N ALA A 47 4.94 5.77 1.21
CA ALA A 47 5.78 5.53 2.40
C ALA A 47 5.72 4.06 2.86
N GLU A 48 4.57 3.41 2.76
CA GLU A 48 4.42 1.98 3.06
C GLU A 48 5.16 1.08 2.05
N VAL A 49 5.17 1.47 0.77
CA VAL A 49 5.95 0.79 -0.28
C VAL A 49 7.45 0.88 0.01
N ILE A 50 7.95 2.09 0.32
CA ILE A 50 9.35 2.31 0.70
C ILE A 50 9.71 1.48 1.93
N LYS A 51 8.85 1.51 2.96
CA LYS A 51 9.05 0.72 4.18
C LYS A 51 9.18 -0.76 3.86
N HIS A 52 8.27 -1.32 3.07
CA HIS A 52 8.29 -2.73 2.70
C HIS A 52 9.60 -3.09 1.97
N ALA A 53 9.99 -2.29 0.98
CA ALA A 53 11.24 -2.49 0.25
C ALA A 53 12.47 -2.44 1.19
N ALA A 54 12.52 -1.46 2.09
CA ALA A 54 13.62 -1.30 3.03
C ALA A 54 13.83 -2.52 3.96
N ILE A 55 12.76 -3.25 4.29
CA ILE A 55 12.84 -4.39 5.23
C ILE A 55 12.93 -5.75 4.54
N LEU A 56 12.46 -5.88 3.29
CA LEU A 56 12.25 -7.19 2.65
C LEU A 56 12.68 -7.27 1.17
N ASP A 57 12.91 -6.14 0.48
CA ASP A 57 13.23 -6.13 -0.95
C ASP A 57 14.29 -5.08 -1.30
N ALA A 58 15.57 -5.46 -1.13
CA ALA A 58 16.71 -4.58 -1.41
C ALA A 58 16.83 -4.14 -2.88
N PRO A 59 16.55 -4.99 -3.90
CA PRO A 59 16.45 -4.55 -5.29
C PRO A 59 15.42 -3.44 -5.50
N LEU A 60 14.20 -3.62 -4.98
CA LEU A 60 13.15 -2.60 -5.08
C LEU A 60 13.54 -1.34 -4.33
N PHE A 61 14.17 -1.45 -3.16
CA PHE A 61 14.60 -0.28 -2.39
C PHE A 61 15.59 0.59 -3.19
N LYS A 62 16.57 -0.04 -3.85
CA LYS A 62 17.50 0.65 -4.76
C LYS A 62 16.81 1.26 -5.99
N GLU A 63 15.70 0.69 -6.46
CA GLU A 63 14.90 1.29 -7.53
C GLU A 63 14.18 2.54 -7.05
N LEU A 64 13.56 2.49 -5.86
CA LEU A 64 12.85 3.60 -5.25
C LEU A 64 13.76 4.78 -4.90
N GLU A 65 15.05 4.53 -4.61
CA GLU A 65 16.05 5.60 -4.47
C GLU A 65 16.29 6.37 -5.78
N LYS A 66 16.15 5.70 -6.93
CA LYS A 66 16.34 6.30 -8.26
C LYS A 66 15.08 6.92 -8.82
N GLN A 67 13.92 6.32 -8.52
CA GLN A 67 12.62 6.71 -9.05
C GLN A 67 11.66 7.06 -7.91
N GLY A 68 11.23 8.32 -7.86
CA GLY A 68 10.27 8.78 -6.85
C GLY A 68 8.81 8.53 -7.21
N LEU A 69 7.90 8.89 -6.29
CA LEU A 69 6.44 8.76 -6.45
C LEU A 69 5.90 9.31 -7.79
N SER A 70 6.45 10.43 -8.29
CA SER A 70 6.01 11.07 -9.53
C SER A 70 6.21 10.20 -10.77
N PHE A 71 7.23 9.33 -10.77
CA PHE A 71 7.48 8.36 -11.83
C PHE A 71 6.38 7.29 -11.84
N TYR A 72 6.12 6.67 -10.69
CA TYR A 72 5.12 5.60 -10.57
C TYR A 72 3.70 6.08 -10.84
N ARG A 73 3.35 7.31 -10.47
CA ARG A 73 2.04 7.89 -10.82
C ARG A 73 1.79 7.99 -12.33
N LYS A 74 2.84 8.26 -13.11
CA LYS A 74 2.75 8.44 -14.57
C LYS A 74 2.91 7.12 -15.33
N ASN A 75 3.61 6.15 -14.76
CA ASN A 75 3.90 4.88 -15.39
C ASN A 75 3.05 3.75 -14.80
N LYS A 76 1.95 3.42 -15.49
CA LYS A 76 1.01 2.38 -15.07
C LYS A 76 1.66 1.00 -14.91
N ALA A 77 2.60 0.64 -15.79
CA ALA A 77 3.25 -0.67 -15.76
C ALA A 77 4.16 -0.79 -14.53
N SER A 78 4.94 0.25 -14.22
CA SER A 78 5.76 0.30 -13.01
C SER A 78 4.90 0.35 -11.74
N LEU A 79 3.79 1.07 -11.75
CA LEU A 79 2.86 1.12 -10.61
C LEU A 79 2.26 -0.24 -10.28
N GLN A 80 1.87 -1.02 -11.30
CA GLN A 80 1.31 -2.35 -11.11
C GLN A 80 2.29 -3.29 -10.40
N LYS A 81 3.59 -3.17 -10.69
CA LYS A 81 4.64 -3.98 -10.01
C LYS A 81 4.79 -3.67 -8.53
N LEU A 82 4.32 -2.52 -8.05
CA LEU A 82 4.36 -2.16 -6.63
C LEU A 82 3.21 -2.82 -5.84
N ILE A 83 2.18 -3.30 -6.52
CA ILE A 83 1.07 -3.99 -5.92
C ILE A 83 1.46 -5.47 -5.86
N PRO A 84 1.45 -6.11 -4.68
CA PRO A 84 1.81 -7.51 -4.57
C PRO A 84 0.86 -8.36 -5.43
N ASP A 85 1.42 -9.14 -6.35
CA ASP A 85 0.74 -10.30 -6.91
C ASP A 85 0.68 -11.39 -5.82
N GLN A 86 -0.40 -12.19 -5.82
CA GLN A 86 -0.52 -13.32 -4.89
C GLN A 86 0.54 -14.40 -5.15
#